data_AF-A0AAV2HUH9-F1
#
_entry.id   AF-A0AAV2HUH9-F1
#
_cell.length_a   1.000
_cell.length_b   1.000
_cell.length_c   1.000
_cell.angle_alpha   90.00
_cell.angle_beta   90.00
_cell.angle_gamma   90.00
#
_symmetry.space_group_name_H-M   'P 1'
#
loop_
_entity.id
_entity.type
_entity.pdbx_description
1 polymer ?
#
loop_
_entity_poly.entity_id
_entity_poly.type
_entity_poly.pdbx_seq_one_letter_code
_entity_poly.pdbx_strand_id
1 'polypeptide(L)'
;RPKDADVLTIGSVNFTLSPNRESETIMGVCPNNCTKNILLGPIYVTSATHYMHLAGRKMSITIKRDDMLITVTNEPTYSYYSPQVITL
;
A
#
# COMPACT_ATOMS: atom_id res chain seq x y z
N ARG A 1 9.37 -18.37 -17.43
CA ARG A 1 10.45 -17.46 -16.93
C ARG A 1 11.03 -18.05 -15.64
N PRO A 2 12.26 -17.70 -15.21
CA PRO A 2 12.94 -18.38 -14.09
C PRO A 2 12.58 -17.87 -12.68
N LYS A 3 11.68 -16.89 -12.56
CA LYS A 3 11.22 -16.31 -11.30
C LYS A 3 9.70 -16.28 -11.29
N ASP A 4 9.13 -16.62 -10.14
CA ASP A 4 7.70 -16.50 -9.90
C ASP A 4 7.37 -15.09 -9.43
N ALA A 5 6.27 -14.56 -9.92
CA ALA A 5 5.74 -13.25 -9.55
C ALA A 5 4.41 -13.46 -8.81
N ASP A 6 4.18 -12.64 -7.80
CA ASP A 6 2.96 -12.70 -6.99
C ASP A 6 2.51 -11.29 -6.59
N VAL A 7 1.29 -11.17 -6.08
CA VAL A 7 0.66 -9.92 -5.66
C VAL A 7 0.43 -9.96 -4.15
N LEU A 8 1.08 -9.05 -3.42
CA LEU A 8 0.83 -8.85 -2.00
C LEU A 8 -0.14 -7.67 -1.81
N THR A 9 -1.31 -7.94 -1.22
CA THR A 9 -2.26 -6.89 -0.81
C THR A 9 -2.00 -6.47 0.64
N ILE A 10 -1.83 -5.16 0.86
CA ILE A 10 -1.73 -4.55 2.19
C ILE A 10 -2.73 -3.41 2.31
N GLY A 11 -3.24 -3.17 3.52
CA GLY A 11 -4.22 -2.12 3.76
C GLY A 11 -4.93 -2.31 5.10
N SER A 12 -5.87 -1.42 5.40
CA SER A 12 -6.80 -1.61 6.52
C SER A 12 -7.98 -2.46 6.04
N VAL A 13 -8.29 -3.53 6.79
CA VAL A 13 -9.35 -4.48 6.42
C VAL A 13 -10.72 -3.98 6.88
N ASN A 14 -10.78 -3.29 8.03
CA ASN A 14 -12.01 -2.78 8.62
C ASN A 14 -11.77 -1.39 9.20
N PHE A 15 -12.45 -0.40 8.65
CA PHE A 15 -12.46 0.97 9.15
C PHE A 15 -13.79 1.63 8.80
N THR A 16 -14.09 2.74 9.46
CA THR A 16 -15.26 3.56 9.16
C THR A 16 -14.78 4.97 8.90
N LEU A 17 -15.31 5.60 7.86
CA LEU A 17 -15.11 7.03 7.63
C LEU A 17 -16.16 7.78 8.45
N SER A 18 -15.69 8.70 9.27
CA SER A 18 -16.59 9.54 10.05
C SER A 18 -17.35 10.49 9.12
N PRO A 19 -18.69 10.62 9.25
CA PRO A 19 -19.46 11.52 8.40
C PRO A 19 -19.00 12.98 8.61
N ASN A 20 -19.09 13.78 7.56
CA ASN A 20 -18.78 15.22 7.56
C ASN A 20 -17.32 15.58 7.93
N ARG A 21 -16.39 14.63 7.88
CA ARG A 21 -14.96 14.95 7.92
C ARG A 21 -14.49 15.39 6.54
N GLU A 22 -13.77 16.51 6.48
CA GLU A 22 -13.11 16.96 5.23
C GLU A 22 -11.97 16.01 4.82
N SER A 23 -11.20 15.52 5.80
CA SER A 23 -10.13 14.56 5.59
C SER A 23 -10.00 13.61 6.78
N GLU A 24 -9.74 12.35 6.49
CA GLU A 24 -9.45 11.31 7.46
C GLU A 24 -8.36 10.40 6.90
N THR A 25 -7.35 10.07 7.71
CA THR A 25 -6.25 9.20 7.31
C THR A 25 -6.49 7.81 7.90
N ILE A 26 -6.56 6.81 7.02
CA ILE A 26 -6.64 5.40 7.40
C ILE A 26 -5.28 4.76 7.17
N MET A 27 -4.78 4.03 8.16
CA MET A 27 -3.48 3.37 8.10
C MET A 27 -3.65 1.85 8.22
N GLY A 28 -3.16 1.13 7.21
CA GLY A 28 -2.96 -0.32 7.26
C GLY A 28 -1.50 -0.63 7.47
N VAL A 29 -1.18 -1.60 8.33
CA VAL A 29 0.20 -2.00 8.61
C VAL A 29 0.30 -3.52 8.54
N CYS A 30 1.32 -4.03 7.84
CA CYS A 30 1.81 -5.40 7.98
C CYS A 30 3.04 -5.36 8.89
N PRO A 31 2.89 -5.64 10.20
CA PRO A 31 3.99 -5.53 11.15
C PRO A 31 5.06 -6.61 10.90
N ASN A 32 6.16 -6.53 11.66
CA ASN A 32 7.31 -7.44 11.54
C ASN A 32 6.91 -8.94 11.59
N ASN A 33 5.95 -9.30 12.44
CA ASN A 33 5.41 -10.67 12.48
C ASN A 33 4.67 -11.05 11.20
N CYS A 34 3.89 -10.14 10.60
CA CYS A 34 3.21 -10.34 9.32
C CYS A 34 4.24 -10.57 8.20
N THR A 35 5.24 -9.69 8.06
CA THR A 35 6.25 -9.81 7.01
C THR A 35 7.12 -11.07 7.17
N LYS A 36 7.49 -11.45 8.39
CA LYS A 36 8.22 -12.72 8.64
C LYS A 36 7.43 -13.96 8.27
N ASN A 37 6.10 -13.93 8.41
CA ASN A 37 5.26 -15.07 8.12
C ASN A 37 5.01 -15.25 6.62
N ILE A 38 4.95 -14.15 5.86
CA ILE A 38 4.59 -14.19 4.42
C ILE A 38 5.81 -14.09 3.49
N LEU A 39 6.92 -13.50 3.95
CA LEU A 39 8.15 -13.35 3.15
C LEU A 39 9.21 -14.31 3.65
N LEU A 40 9.41 -15.41 2.91
CA LEU A 40 10.39 -16.45 3.25
C LEU A 40 11.83 -16.11 2.83
N GLY A 41 12.03 -14.97 2.18
CA GLY A 41 13.32 -14.50 1.69
C GLY A 41 13.22 -13.11 1.06
N PRO A 42 14.30 -12.63 0.45
CA PRO A 42 14.29 -11.34 -0.26
C PRO A 42 13.27 -11.35 -1.40
N ILE A 43 12.50 -10.27 -1.50
CA ILE A 43 11.58 -10.02 -2.62
C ILE A 43 11.98 -8.74 -3.33
N TYR A 44 11.58 -8.63 -4.60
CA TYR A 44 11.74 -7.43 -5.40
C TYR A 44 10.36 -6.90 -5.76
N VAL A 45 10.04 -5.68 -5.33
CA VAL A 45 8.80 -5.00 -5.73
C VAL A 45 9.06 -4.36 -7.08
N THR A 46 8.40 -4.86 -8.12
CA THR A 46 8.57 -4.37 -9.50
C THR A 46 7.47 -3.40 -9.92
N SER A 47 6.33 -3.48 -9.24
CA SER A 47 5.22 -2.55 -9.43
C SER A 47 4.35 -2.49 -8.19
N ALA A 48 3.58 -1.42 -8.07
CA ALA A 48 2.61 -1.22 -7.02
C ALA A 48 1.37 -0.50 -7.58
N THR A 49 0.22 -0.71 -6.95
CA THR A 49 -1.04 -0.09 -7.36
C THR A 49 -1.83 0.29 -6.13
N HIS A 50 -2.37 1.51 -6.12
CA HIS A 50 -3.27 1.95 -5.07
C HIS A 50 -4.72 1.59 -5.39
N TYR A 51 -5.48 1.24 -4.36
CA TYR A 51 -6.90 0.93 -4.49
C TYR A 51 -7.68 1.53 -3.33
N MET A 52 -8.57 2.47 -3.65
CA MET A 52 -9.54 3.08 -2.74
C MET A 52 -10.85 3.30 -3.49
N HIS A 53 -11.98 3.35 -2.79
CA HIS A 53 -13.26 3.72 -3.43
C HIS A 53 -13.40 5.24 -3.61
N LEU A 54 -14.61 5.70 -3.96
CA LEU A 54 -14.91 7.08 -4.32
C LEU A 54 -14.48 8.16 -3.32
N ALA A 55 -14.38 7.83 -2.03
CA ALA A 55 -13.92 8.76 -1.01
C ALA A 55 -12.38 8.91 -0.96
N GLY A 56 -11.63 8.02 -1.62
CA GLY A 56 -10.18 8.06 -1.69
C GLY A 56 -9.66 9.29 -2.42
N ARG A 57 -8.58 9.88 -1.90
CA ARG A 57 -7.98 11.12 -2.47
C ARG A 57 -6.47 11.01 -2.67
N LYS A 58 -5.77 10.33 -1.76
CA LYS A 58 -4.32 10.16 -1.79
C LYS A 58 -3.93 8.90 -1.04
N MET A 59 -2.86 8.25 -1.45
CA MET A 59 -2.32 7.06 -0.80
C MET A 59 -0.81 7.01 -0.98
N SER A 60 -0.13 6.48 0.02
CA SER A 60 1.29 6.16 -0.05
C SER A 60 1.54 4.79 0.54
N ILE A 61 2.55 4.11 0.00
CA ILE A 61 3.05 2.85 0.54
C ILE A 61 4.49 3.10 0.98
N THR A 62 4.79 2.74 2.23
CA THR A 62 6.13 2.87 2.79
C THR A 62 6.56 1.54 3.42
N ILE A 63 7.82 1.20 3.26
CA ILE A 63 8.47 0.10 3.98
C ILE A 63 9.30 0.72 5.09
N LYS A 64 9.08 0.29 6.33
CA LYS A 64 9.98 0.56 7.43
C LYS A 64 10.90 -0.63 7.65
N ARG A 65 12.21 -0.41 7.59
CA ARG A 65 13.25 -1.39 7.91
C ARG A 65 14.18 -0.77 8.93
N ASP A 66 14.15 -1.29 10.15
CA ASP A 66 14.83 -0.69 11.30
C ASP A 66 14.42 0.79 11.46
N ASP A 67 15.37 1.72 11.42
CA ASP A 67 15.12 3.16 11.49
C ASP A 67 14.97 3.84 10.11
N MET A 68 15.03 3.07 9.03
CA MET A 68 14.84 3.59 7.67
C MET A 68 13.40 3.48 7.23
N LEU A 69 12.88 4.57 6.67
CA LEU A 69 11.60 4.62 5.98
C LEU A 69 11.84 4.79 4.49
N ILE A 70 11.38 3.83 3.69
CA ILE A 70 11.52 3.81 2.24
C ILE A 70 10.13 4.01 1.64
N THR A 71 9.96 5.07 0.85
CA THR A 71 8.72 5.28 0.08
C THR A 71 8.73 4.35 -1.13
N VAL A 72 7.74 3.48 -1.23
CA VAL A 72 7.50 2.62 -2.40
C VAL A 72 6.71 3.40 -3.44
N THR A 73 5.61 4.02 -3.00
CA THR A 73 4.74 4.85 -3.84
C THR A 73 4.23 6.05 -3.04
N ASN A 74 3.98 7.16 -3.73
CA ASN A 74 3.36 8.34 -3.16
C ASN A 74 2.45 8.99 -4.21
N GLU A 75 1.15 8.81 -4.08
CA GLU A 75 0.16 9.35 -5.00
C GLU A 75 -0.64 10.46 -4.30
N PRO A 76 -0.28 11.74 -4.53
CA PRO A 76 -0.94 12.87 -3.87
C PRO A 76 -2.33 13.14 -4.42
N THR A 77 -2.66 12.63 -5.61
CA THR A 77 -3.92 12.83 -6.32
C THR A 77 -4.39 11.53 -6.95
N TYR A 78 -5.12 10.72 -6.18
CA TYR A 78 -5.67 9.44 -6.61
C TYR A 78 -6.98 9.60 -7.38
N SER A 79 -7.17 8.79 -8.44
CA SER A 79 -8.43 8.68 -9.17
C SER A 79 -8.99 7.27 -9.11
N TYR A 80 -10.17 7.11 -8.50
CA TYR A 80 -10.92 5.84 -8.51
C TYR A 80 -11.24 5.36 -9.94
N TYR A 81 -11.54 6.30 -10.84
CA TYR A 81 -11.93 6.00 -12.22
C TYR A 81 -10.74 5.75 -13.15
N SER A 82 -9.53 6.08 -12.71
CA SER A 82 -8.30 5.89 -13.48
C SER A 82 -7.13 5.52 -12.55
N PRO A 83 -7.19 4.35 -11.89
CA PRO A 83 -6.12 3.91 -11.01
C PRO A 83 -4.85 3.64 -11.81
N GLN A 84 -3.71 4.06 -11.28
CA GLN A 84 -2.42 3.91 -11.96
C GLN A 84 -1.65 2.71 -11.41
N VAL A 85 -1.03 1.95 -12.32
CA VAL A 85 0.01 0.97 -11.97
C VAL A 85 1.35 1.68 -12.01
N ILE A 86 2.02 1.76 -10.88
CA ILE A 86 3.33 2.40 -10.74
C ILE A 86 4.40 1.31 -10.91
N THR A 87 5.26 1.46 -11.92
CA THR A 87 6.43 0.58 -12.12
C THR A 87 7.63 1.16 -11.37
N LEU A 88 8.40 0.32 -10.68
CA LEU A 88 9.50 0.72 -9.79
C LEU A 88 10.88 0.34 -10.34
#